data_AF-A0AAV5T396-F1
#
_entry.id   AF-A0AAV5T396-F1
#
_cell.length_a   1.000
_cell.length_b   1.000
_cell.length_c   1.000
_cell.angle_alpha   90.00
_cell.angle_beta   90.00
_cell.angle_gamma   90.00
#
_symmetry.space_group_name_H-M   'P 1'
#
loop_
_entity.id
_entity.type
_entity.pdbx_description
1 polymer ?
#
loop_
_entity_poly.entity_id
_entity_poly.type
_entity_poly.pdbx_seq_one_letter_code
_entity_poly.pdbx_strand_id
1 'polypeptide(L)'
;MLLLFCCIWAKTTAAVTLWPSMTVPFVVDPVIEDVSDRIISLDNALAHLSRVTCLSFIQRTTEKNFIIFSELSDNVPCWDVLSMKGGEQMVNVGGNCLEPVKLPATVTRIFSDCDLQKVQYLYPCPGILPVRPSNCTSIFNRVNNVAASVVPCDVEDPDACPYPTYRNNTLPVGSACSSACDYSGRLLPLLRSFNARLGVSDHFYTTDTVTDATMTAGGYLEEDPVGYLGMEGPSNSHCTCLRPLFRLFHPVINNHFYTSNETERAGAEALGYQFERIEGYCAAEPACGAYMPLSRFFSPLASDHLYTTAVEEVTVLKSILSGYGFERVECYLWQYESANRACETLLH
;
A
#
# COMPACT_ATOMS: atom_id res chain seq x y z
N MET A 1 -10.57 -8.03 -3.73
CA MET A 1 -11.96 -7.83 -3.28
C MET A 1 -12.35 -6.40 -3.66
N LEU A 2 -13.31 -6.21 -4.57
CA LEU A 2 -13.66 -4.88 -5.08
C LEU A 2 -14.62 -4.19 -4.11
N LEU A 3 -14.10 -3.26 -3.32
CA LEU A 3 -14.93 -2.42 -2.46
C LEU A 3 -15.81 -1.49 -3.33
N LEU A 4 -17.11 -1.47 -3.04
CA LEU A 4 -18.12 -0.63 -3.68
C LEU A 4 -18.02 0.83 -3.19
N PHE A 5 -16.93 1.52 -3.55
CA PHE A 5 -16.82 2.96 -3.35
C PHE A 5 -17.65 3.69 -4.41
N CYS A 6 -18.92 3.93 -4.11
CA CYS A 6 -19.76 4.73 -4.99
C CYS A 6 -19.43 6.23 -4.81
N CYS A 7 -18.73 6.78 -5.80
CA CYS A 7 -18.70 8.18 -6.18
C CYS A 7 -18.22 9.21 -5.13
N ILE A 8 -16.88 9.32 -4.98
CA ILE A 8 -16.25 10.63 -4.69
C ILE A 8 -16.73 11.69 -5.72
N TRP A 9 -17.20 11.24 -6.90
CA TRP A 9 -17.70 12.03 -8.03
C TRP A 9 -19.14 12.55 -7.96
N ALA A 10 -19.98 12.15 -7.01
CA ALA A 10 -21.43 12.38 -7.13
C ALA A 10 -21.94 13.81 -6.86
N LYS A 11 -21.15 14.73 -6.28
CA LYS A 11 -21.66 16.08 -5.90
C LYS A 11 -20.68 17.26 -5.99
N THR A 12 -19.67 17.22 -6.86
CA THR A 12 -18.71 18.36 -6.98
C THR A 12 -19.09 19.38 -8.06
N THR A 13 -20.37 19.78 -8.14
CA THR A 13 -20.80 20.93 -8.95
C THR A 13 -21.13 22.17 -8.12
N ALA A 14 -21.18 22.04 -6.79
CA ALA A 14 -21.32 23.14 -5.84
C ALA A 14 -19.98 23.44 -5.15
N ALA A 15 -19.81 24.66 -4.63
CA ALA A 15 -18.66 25.02 -3.81
C ALA A 15 -18.55 24.08 -2.60
N VAL A 16 -17.61 23.14 -2.63
CA VAL A 16 -17.38 22.20 -1.53
C VAL A 16 -16.52 22.89 -0.48
N THR A 17 -16.99 22.89 0.76
CA THR A 17 -16.15 23.30 1.89
C THR A 17 -15.27 22.12 2.28
N LEU A 18 -13.95 22.28 2.15
CA LEU A 18 -12.96 21.25 2.44
C LEU A 18 -12.50 21.32 3.91
N TRP A 19 -11.90 20.23 4.39
CA TRP A 19 -11.28 20.17 5.71
C TRP A 19 -10.03 21.09 5.74
N PRO A 20 -9.99 22.12 6.59
CA PRO A 20 -9.02 23.21 6.50
C PRO A 20 -7.56 22.78 6.73
N SER A 21 -7.34 21.70 7.50
CA SER A 21 -6.00 21.17 7.79
C SER A 21 -5.74 19.82 7.10
N MET A 22 -6.54 19.46 6.08
CA MET A 22 -6.52 18.13 5.46
C MET A 22 -6.64 17.00 6.51
N THR A 23 -7.23 17.32 7.67
CA THR A 23 -7.37 16.42 8.80
C THR A 23 -8.86 16.25 9.03
N VAL A 24 -9.27 14.98 9.12
CA VAL A 24 -10.65 14.55 9.25
C VAL A 24 -10.78 13.83 10.59
N PRO A 25 -11.24 14.52 11.65
CA PRO A 25 -11.55 13.87 12.91
C PRO A 25 -12.75 12.96 12.73
N PHE A 26 -12.69 11.75 13.27
CA PHE A 26 -13.78 10.79 13.17
C PHE A 26 -14.03 10.02 14.46
N VAL A 27 -15.24 9.49 14.56
CA VAL A 27 -15.66 8.47 15.52
C VAL A 27 -16.31 7.34 14.71
N VAL A 28 -16.21 6.11 15.20
CA VAL A 28 -16.90 4.97 14.62
C VAL A 28 -18.11 4.63 15.48
N ASP A 29 -19.26 4.49 14.85
CA ASP A 29 -20.48 4.03 15.51
C ASP A 29 -20.31 2.56 15.94
N PRO A 30 -20.70 2.16 17.17
CA PRO A 30 -20.64 0.78 17.63
C PRO A 30 -21.22 -0.26 16.66
N VAL A 31 -22.23 0.12 15.86
CA VAL A 31 -22.81 -0.76 14.82
C VAL A 31 -21.78 -1.24 13.78
N ILE A 32 -20.72 -0.47 13.57
CA ILE A 32 -19.58 -0.82 12.70
C ILE A 32 -18.47 -1.48 13.52
N GLU A 33 -18.16 -0.96 14.71
CA GLU A 33 -17.08 -1.43 15.59
C GLU A 33 -17.27 -2.89 16.02
N ASP A 34 -18.51 -3.28 16.33
CA ASP A 34 -18.86 -4.62 16.79
C ASP A 34 -18.75 -5.70 15.68
N VAL A 35 -18.57 -5.29 14.42
CA VAL A 35 -18.45 -6.20 13.27
C VAL A 35 -16.99 -6.21 12.79
N SER A 36 -16.20 -7.17 13.29
CA SER A 36 -14.74 -7.24 13.10
C SER A 36 -14.28 -7.08 11.64
N ASP A 37 -14.93 -7.75 10.69
CA ASP A 37 -14.51 -7.68 9.28
C ASP A 37 -14.80 -6.32 8.63
N ARG A 38 -15.78 -5.56 9.14
CA ARG A 38 -16.16 -4.24 8.61
C ARG A 38 -15.33 -3.12 9.20
N ILE A 39 -15.03 -3.17 10.49
CA ILE A 39 -14.09 -2.23 11.10
C ILE A 39 -12.71 -2.36 10.45
N ILE A 40 -12.27 -3.58 10.15
CA ILE A 40 -11.02 -3.82 9.38
C ILE A 40 -11.13 -3.19 7.98
N SER A 41 -12.24 -3.38 7.26
CA SER A 41 -12.43 -2.75 5.94
C SER A 41 -12.41 -1.22 6.00
N LEU A 42 -13.03 -0.64 7.03
CA LEU A 42 -13.03 0.81 7.26
C LEU A 42 -11.60 1.30 7.53
N ASP A 43 -10.90 0.69 8.48
CA ASP A 43 -9.53 1.04 8.84
C ASP A 43 -8.58 0.94 7.64
N ASN A 44 -8.69 -0.13 6.85
CA ASN A 44 -7.92 -0.30 5.63
C ASN A 44 -8.18 0.82 4.62
N ALA A 45 -9.42 1.26 4.48
CA ALA A 45 -9.76 2.34 3.55
C ALA A 45 -9.26 3.71 4.02
N LEU A 46 -9.41 4.03 5.32
CA LEU A 46 -8.90 5.28 5.88
C LEU A 46 -7.38 5.33 5.82
N ALA A 47 -6.72 4.21 6.09
CA ALA A 47 -5.28 4.10 6.02
C ALA A 47 -4.77 4.19 4.57
N HIS A 48 -5.41 3.52 3.61
CA HIS A 48 -5.05 3.67 2.19
C HIS A 48 -5.15 5.14 1.73
N LEU A 49 -6.24 5.85 2.04
CA LEU A 49 -6.35 7.29 1.73
C LEU A 49 -5.26 8.12 2.43
N SER A 50 -5.00 7.85 3.71
CA SER A 50 -3.96 8.55 4.46
C SER A 50 -2.56 8.29 3.94
N ARG A 51 -2.34 7.12 3.34
CA ARG A 51 -1.06 6.69 2.78
C ARG A 51 -0.78 7.33 1.42
N VAL A 52 -1.80 7.41 0.57
CA VAL A 52 -1.64 7.83 -0.84
C VAL A 52 -2.19 9.22 -1.12
N THR A 53 -2.57 9.98 -0.09
CA THR A 53 -3.02 11.38 -0.17
C THR A 53 -2.55 12.13 1.06
N CYS A 54 -2.67 13.46 1.08
CA CYS A 54 -2.38 14.25 2.29
C CYS A 54 -3.57 14.39 3.25
N LEU A 55 -4.66 13.66 2.99
CA LEU A 55 -5.81 13.62 3.88
C LEU A 55 -5.53 12.68 5.05
N SER A 56 -5.48 13.21 6.27
CA SER A 56 -5.27 12.42 7.49
C SER A 56 -6.60 12.16 8.21
N PHE A 57 -6.82 10.93 8.65
CA PHE A 57 -7.96 10.58 9.49
C PHE A 57 -7.50 10.36 10.93
N ILE A 58 -8.08 11.10 11.88
CA ILE A 58 -7.70 11.01 13.29
C ILE A 58 -8.89 10.64 14.15
N GLN A 59 -8.67 9.84 15.19
CA GLN A 59 -9.67 9.61 16.22
C GLN A 59 -9.98 10.94 16.90
N ARG A 60 -11.26 11.31 16.92
CA ARG A 60 -11.73 12.57 17.47
C ARG A 60 -11.45 12.63 18.98
N THR A 61 -11.01 13.79 19.42
CA THR A 61 -10.91 14.17 20.83
C THR A 61 -11.90 15.29 21.16
N THR A 62 -11.59 16.52 20.76
CA THR A 62 -12.32 17.75 21.14
C THR A 62 -12.80 18.55 19.94
N GLU A 63 -12.54 18.06 18.73
CA GLU A 63 -12.83 18.76 17.49
C GLU A 63 -14.35 18.95 17.34
N LYS A 64 -14.72 20.18 16.95
CA LYS A 64 -16.13 20.59 16.76
C LYS A 64 -16.73 20.01 15.47
N ASN A 65 -15.91 19.91 14.42
CA ASN A 65 -16.30 19.37 13.12
C ASN A 65 -15.68 17.99 12.99
N PHE A 66 -16.49 16.96 12.79
CA PHE A 66 -16.01 15.58 12.74
C PHE A 66 -17.03 14.66 12.04
N ILE A 67 -16.55 13.51 11.57
CA ILE A 67 -17.38 12.48 10.95
C ILE A 67 -17.74 11.39 11.95
N ILE A 68 -18.96 10.85 11.83
CA ILE A 68 -19.33 9.57 12.43
C ILE A 68 -19.51 8.55 11.31
N PHE A 69 -18.67 7.51 11.30
CA PHE A 69 -18.85 6.37 10.41
C PHE A 69 -19.93 5.47 10.96
N SER A 70 -21.05 5.33 10.24
CA SER A 70 -22.19 4.54 10.68
C SER A 70 -22.87 3.85 9.50
N GLU A 71 -23.78 2.94 9.81
CA GLU A 71 -24.62 2.27 8.82
C GLU A 71 -25.90 3.07 8.60
N LEU A 72 -26.03 3.65 7.40
CA LEU A 72 -27.18 4.45 7.01
C LEU A 72 -27.96 3.74 5.89
N SER A 73 -29.18 4.22 5.60
CA SER A 73 -30.02 3.63 4.55
C SER A 73 -29.34 3.65 3.16
N ASP A 74 -29.75 2.73 2.30
CA ASP A 74 -29.20 2.53 0.95
C ASP A 74 -29.31 3.75 0.02
N ASN A 75 -30.21 4.69 0.36
CA ASN A 75 -30.40 5.93 -0.37
C ASN A 75 -29.38 7.02 0.02
N VAL A 76 -28.55 6.79 1.04
CA VAL A 76 -27.48 7.70 1.46
C VAL A 76 -26.20 7.35 0.72
N PRO A 77 -25.58 8.31 -0.02
CA PRO A 77 -24.33 8.09 -0.71
C PRO A 77 -23.23 7.59 0.22
N CYS A 78 -22.45 6.63 -0.27
CA CYS A 78 -21.29 6.11 0.42
C CYS A 78 -20.17 7.16 0.47
N TRP A 79 -19.35 7.13 1.52
CA TRP A 79 -18.01 7.72 1.49
C TRP A 79 -17.92 9.24 1.20
N ASP A 80 -18.90 10.05 1.63
CA ASP A 80 -18.82 11.53 1.58
C ASP A 80 -17.91 12.09 2.69
N VAL A 81 -16.64 11.67 2.69
CA VAL A 81 -15.64 12.03 3.70
C VAL A 81 -14.88 13.32 3.37
N LEU A 82 -14.87 13.71 2.09
CA LEU A 82 -14.08 14.84 1.59
C LEU A 82 -14.68 16.21 1.89
N SER A 83 -15.95 16.26 2.27
CA SER A 83 -16.70 17.51 2.43
C SER A 83 -16.92 17.82 3.91
N MET A 84 -16.45 18.97 4.38
CA MET A 84 -16.77 19.47 5.72
C MET A 84 -18.10 20.23 5.68
N LYS A 85 -19.15 19.64 6.25
CA LYS A 85 -20.49 20.26 6.41
C LYS A 85 -20.60 21.11 7.68
N GLY A 86 -19.68 20.90 8.62
CA GLY A 86 -19.63 21.56 9.93
C GLY A 86 -20.40 20.78 10.99
N GLY A 87 -19.95 20.85 12.24
CA GLY A 87 -20.50 20.06 13.33
C GLY A 87 -20.28 18.56 13.17
N GLU A 88 -21.16 17.78 13.79
CA GLU A 88 -21.25 16.34 13.60
C GLU A 88 -21.89 16.01 12.24
N GLN A 89 -21.25 15.13 11.47
CA GLN A 89 -21.79 14.66 10.19
C GLN A 89 -21.64 13.15 10.06
N MET A 90 -22.72 12.45 9.75
CA MET A 90 -22.69 11.01 9.53
C MET A 90 -22.23 10.68 8.11
N VAL A 91 -21.42 9.64 7.97
CA VAL A 91 -20.97 9.08 6.68
C VAL A 91 -21.41 7.62 6.60
N ASN A 92 -22.08 7.28 5.50
CA ASN A 92 -22.56 5.92 5.28
C ASN A 92 -21.39 4.99 4.92
N VAL A 93 -21.16 4.01 5.79
CA VAL A 93 -20.24 2.88 5.60
C VAL A 93 -20.97 1.54 5.85
N GLY A 94 -22.28 1.52 5.58
CA GLY A 94 -23.15 0.34 5.59
C GLY A 94 -22.65 -0.82 4.72
N GLY A 95 -23.27 -1.99 4.81
CA GLY A 95 -22.87 -3.17 4.01
C GLY A 95 -22.85 -2.94 2.48
N ASN A 96 -23.59 -1.95 1.99
CA ASN A 96 -23.60 -1.53 0.59
C ASN A 96 -22.47 -0.56 0.20
N CYS A 97 -21.68 -0.11 1.18
CA CYS A 97 -20.59 0.87 1.06
C CYS A 97 -19.22 0.32 1.50
N LEU A 98 -19.22 -0.71 2.35
CA LEU A 98 -18.04 -1.44 2.78
C LEU A 98 -18.30 -2.93 2.70
N GLU A 99 -17.61 -3.61 1.78
CA GLU A 99 -17.58 -5.06 1.80
C GLU A 99 -16.68 -5.54 2.96
N PRO A 100 -17.13 -6.49 3.80
CA PRO A 100 -16.30 -7.07 4.86
C PRO A 100 -15.08 -7.80 4.29
N VAL A 101 -13.92 -7.67 4.93
CA VAL A 101 -12.71 -8.41 4.53
C VAL A 101 -12.94 -9.91 4.61
N LYS A 102 -12.83 -10.61 3.47
CA LYS A 102 -12.78 -12.08 3.45
C LYS A 102 -11.36 -12.55 3.70
N LEU A 103 -11.13 -13.16 4.86
CA LEU A 103 -9.85 -13.78 5.21
C LEU A 103 -9.64 -15.12 4.46
N PRO A 104 -8.40 -15.45 4.04
CA PRO A 104 -7.18 -14.65 4.12
C PRO A 104 -7.25 -13.44 3.17
N ALA A 105 -6.97 -12.26 3.71
CA ALA A 105 -7.11 -11.01 2.99
C ALA A 105 -5.99 -10.92 1.93
N THR A 106 -6.35 -11.04 0.65
CA THR A 106 -5.47 -10.57 -0.44
C THR A 106 -5.58 -9.06 -0.51
N VAL A 107 -4.43 -8.37 -0.45
CA VAL A 107 -4.42 -6.91 -0.47
C VAL A 107 -4.71 -6.46 -1.89
N THR A 108 -5.94 -6.02 -2.12
CA THR A 108 -6.35 -5.38 -3.36
C THR A 108 -6.51 -3.89 -3.16
N ARG A 109 -5.87 -3.09 -4.02
CA ARG A 109 -6.19 -1.69 -4.31
C ARG A 109 -7.65 -1.32 -3.96
N ILE A 110 -7.83 -0.53 -2.91
CA ILE A 110 -9.13 -0.18 -2.32
C ILE A 110 -9.82 0.95 -3.11
N PHE A 111 -9.06 1.99 -3.48
CA PHE A 111 -9.53 3.12 -4.28
C PHE A 111 -8.90 3.09 -5.66
N SER A 112 -9.65 3.52 -6.68
CA SER A 112 -9.11 3.63 -8.04
C SER A 112 -8.15 4.82 -8.19
N ASP A 113 -7.30 4.81 -9.22
CA ASP A 113 -6.47 5.98 -9.55
C ASP A 113 -7.30 7.25 -9.74
N CYS A 114 -8.49 7.13 -10.32
CA CYS A 114 -9.41 8.26 -10.51
C CYS A 114 -9.97 8.80 -9.20
N ASP A 115 -10.22 7.93 -8.22
CA ASP A 115 -10.64 8.32 -6.88
C ASP A 115 -9.51 9.08 -6.18
N LEU A 116 -8.30 8.51 -6.21
CA LEU A 116 -7.11 9.09 -5.58
C LEU A 116 -6.72 10.42 -6.22
N GLN A 117 -6.72 10.52 -7.56
CA GLN A 117 -6.46 11.78 -8.28
C GLN A 117 -7.46 12.88 -7.90
N LYS A 118 -8.73 12.52 -7.68
CA LYS A 118 -9.72 13.50 -7.25
C LYS A 118 -9.49 13.95 -5.80
N VAL A 119 -9.16 13.02 -4.90
CA VAL A 119 -8.75 13.41 -3.54
C VAL A 119 -7.53 14.32 -3.61
N GLN A 120 -6.53 13.99 -4.42
CA GLN A 120 -5.30 14.75 -4.60
C GLN A 120 -5.52 16.14 -5.21
N TYR A 121 -6.50 16.27 -6.10
CA TYR A 121 -6.90 17.57 -6.67
C TYR A 121 -7.61 18.46 -5.65
N LEU A 122 -8.45 17.88 -4.77
CA LEU A 122 -9.16 18.62 -3.73
C LEU A 122 -8.24 18.94 -2.53
N TYR A 123 -7.38 17.99 -2.16
CA TYR A 123 -6.43 18.05 -1.05
C TYR A 123 -4.99 17.96 -1.61
N PRO A 124 -4.51 19.02 -2.28
CA PRO A 124 -3.16 19.02 -2.85
C PRO A 124 -2.14 18.89 -1.73
N CYS A 125 -1.25 17.92 -1.87
CA CYS A 125 -0.16 17.73 -0.94
C CYS A 125 0.79 18.93 -1.00
N PRO A 126 1.30 19.41 0.14
CA PRO A 126 2.30 20.48 0.14
C PRO A 126 3.49 20.11 -0.75
N GLY A 127 3.82 20.97 -1.72
CA GLY A 127 4.92 20.75 -2.67
C GLY A 127 4.57 19.93 -3.91
N ILE A 128 3.34 19.42 -4.05
CA ILE A 128 2.86 18.71 -5.24
C ILE A 128 1.94 19.62 -6.03
N LEU A 129 2.26 19.87 -7.31
CA LEU A 129 1.35 20.58 -8.20
C LEU A 129 0.13 19.68 -8.50
N PRO A 130 -1.11 20.12 -8.19
CA PRO A 130 -2.28 19.31 -8.46
C PRO A 130 -2.51 19.19 -9.97
N VAL A 131 -2.52 17.96 -10.49
CA VAL A 131 -2.97 17.69 -11.85
C VAL A 131 -4.51 17.61 -11.82
N ARG A 132 -5.17 18.43 -12.64
CA ARG A 132 -6.62 18.32 -12.81
C ARG A 132 -6.91 16.97 -13.49
N PRO A 133 -7.80 16.13 -12.92
CA PRO A 133 -8.15 14.87 -13.57
C PRO A 133 -8.80 15.16 -14.94
N SER A 134 -8.18 14.71 -16.03
CA SER A 134 -8.73 14.75 -17.39
C SER A 134 -9.19 13.35 -17.79
N ASN A 135 -10.46 13.20 -18.19
CA ASN A 135 -11.08 11.93 -18.61
C ASN A 135 -11.28 10.86 -17.52
N CYS A 136 -11.45 11.26 -16.26
CA CYS A 136 -11.71 10.33 -15.17
C CYS A 136 -13.20 10.01 -15.03
N THR A 137 -13.56 8.73 -15.15
CA THR A 137 -14.86 8.20 -14.72
C THR A 137 -14.67 7.30 -13.50
N SER A 138 -15.34 7.64 -12.41
CA SER A 138 -15.47 6.79 -11.21
C SER A 138 -15.87 5.37 -11.62
N ILE A 139 -15.18 4.34 -11.10
CA ILE A 139 -15.39 2.93 -11.49
C ILE A 139 -16.81 2.44 -11.15
N PHE A 140 -17.52 3.10 -10.24
CA PHE A 140 -18.88 2.70 -9.87
C PHE A 140 -19.87 3.85 -9.92
N ASN A 141 -20.65 3.91 -11.02
CA ASN A 141 -21.86 4.72 -11.12
C ASN A 141 -23.08 3.81 -10.94
N ARG A 142 -23.65 3.77 -9.73
CA ARG A 142 -24.81 2.90 -9.39
C ARG A 142 -26.13 3.30 -10.07
N VAL A 143 -26.14 4.27 -10.99
CA VAL A 143 -27.37 4.63 -11.71
C VAL A 143 -27.69 3.60 -12.82
N ASN A 144 -26.71 2.87 -13.36
CA ASN A 144 -26.93 2.06 -14.58
C ASN A 144 -26.53 0.58 -14.53
N ASN A 145 -26.00 0.02 -13.44
CA ASN A 145 -25.60 -1.41 -13.38
C ASN A 145 -24.73 -1.88 -14.58
N VAL A 146 -23.90 -0.99 -15.13
CA VAL A 146 -22.90 -1.36 -16.13
C VAL A 146 -21.56 -1.30 -15.43
N ALA A 147 -20.87 -2.44 -15.35
CA ALA A 147 -19.43 -2.43 -15.20
C ALA A 147 -18.90 -1.65 -16.39
N ALA A 148 -18.59 -0.35 -16.19
CA ALA A 148 -18.02 0.45 -17.25
C ALA A 148 -16.76 -0.30 -17.69
N SER A 149 -16.75 -0.68 -18.98
CA SER A 149 -15.60 -1.31 -19.62
C SER A 149 -14.36 -0.57 -19.15
N VAL A 150 -13.38 -1.30 -18.61
CA VAL A 150 -12.06 -0.78 -18.29
C VAL A 150 -11.61 -0.03 -19.54
N VAL A 151 -11.67 1.30 -19.50
CA VAL A 151 -10.98 2.12 -20.48
C VAL A 151 -9.57 2.17 -19.91
N PRO A 152 -8.61 1.47 -20.52
CA PRO A 152 -7.22 1.58 -20.11
C PRO A 152 -6.86 3.07 -20.17
N CYS A 153 -6.00 3.51 -19.25
CA CYS A 153 -5.29 4.75 -19.45
C CYS A 153 -4.45 4.56 -20.72
N ASP A 154 -4.98 4.96 -21.88
CA ASP A 154 -4.22 4.97 -23.12
C ASP A 154 -3.05 5.93 -22.91
N VAL A 155 -1.88 5.34 -23.08
CA VAL A 155 -0.55 5.84 -22.73
C VAL A 155 -0.13 6.91 -23.74
N GLU A 156 0.19 8.12 -23.27
CA GLU A 156 1.24 8.93 -23.90
C GLU A 156 2.16 9.65 -22.90
N ASP A 157 1.92 9.58 -21.59
CA ASP A 157 2.83 10.17 -20.60
C ASP A 157 2.98 9.30 -19.33
N PRO A 158 4.08 8.52 -19.21
CA PRO A 158 4.39 7.78 -17.99
C PRO A 158 4.72 8.67 -16.78
N ASP A 159 4.83 10.00 -16.93
CA ASP A 159 5.10 10.95 -15.84
C ASP A 159 3.84 11.50 -15.13
N ALA A 160 2.62 11.13 -15.56
CA ALA A 160 1.39 11.77 -15.10
C ALA A 160 0.80 11.27 -13.75
N CYS A 161 1.39 10.29 -13.07
CA CYS A 161 0.84 9.75 -11.82
C CYS A 161 1.88 9.54 -10.70
N PRO A 162 2.35 10.61 -10.02
CA PRO A 162 3.10 10.45 -8.79
C PRO A 162 2.16 10.19 -7.60
N TYR A 163 2.25 9.00 -7.01
CA TYR A 163 1.68 8.70 -5.69
C TYR A 163 2.34 9.58 -4.61
N PRO A 164 1.59 10.23 -3.69
CA PRO A 164 2.13 10.96 -2.55
C PRO A 164 2.80 10.07 -1.48
N THR A 165 3.76 10.69 -0.79
CA THR A 165 4.85 10.15 0.05
C THR A 165 4.47 9.77 1.48
N TYR A 166 5.13 8.76 2.04
CA TYR A 166 5.24 8.55 3.50
C TYR A 166 5.96 9.73 4.18
N ARG A 167 5.26 10.52 5.01
CA ARG A 167 5.87 11.36 6.06
C ARG A 167 5.73 10.64 7.40
N ASN A 168 6.77 9.95 7.84
CA ASN A 168 7.00 9.87 9.28
C ASN A 168 7.82 11.10 9.68
N ASN A 169 7.26 11.87 10.61
CA ASN A 169 7.91 13.03 11.20
C ASN A 169 9.32 12.66 11.68
N THR A 170 10.27 13.50 11.27
CA THR A 170 11.72 13.40 11.46
C THR A 170 12.34 12.11 10.92
N LEU A 171 12.71 12.15 9.62
CA LEU A 171 13.82 11.33 9.14
C LEU A 171 15.04 11.60 10.04
N PRO A 172 15.77 10.57 10.50
CA PRO A 172 17.03 10.78 11.19
C PRO A 172 17.93 11.62 10.29
N VAL A 173 18.24 12.85 10.73
CA VAL A 173 19.19 13.72 10.02
C VAL A 173 20.56 13.06 10.13
N GLY A 174 20.93 12.34 9.07
CA GLY A 174 22.20 11.62 8.93
C GLY A 174 22.16 10.18 9.46
N SER A 175 21.96 9.20 8.56
CA SER A 175 22.34 7.82 8.85
C SER A 175 23.87 7.67 8.79
N ALA A 176 24.43 6.64 9.40
CA ALA A 176 25.87 6.36 9.31
C ALA A 176 26.31 5.95 7.89
N CYS A 177 25.36 5.73 6.97
CA CYS A 177 25.58 5.02 5.71
C CYS A 177 25.41 5.88 4.44
N SER A 178 24.84 7.08 4.54
CA SER A 178 25.03 8.23 3.64
C SER A 178 24.12 9.41 4.00
N SER A 179 24.30 10.54 3.30
CA SER A 179 23.31 11.62 3.24
C SER A 179 21.97 11.09 2.71
N ALA A 180 20.87 11.69 3.16
CA ALA A 180 19.56 11.37 2.63
C ALA A 180 19.61 11.43 1.10
N CYS A 181 19.14 10.36 0.43
CA CYS A 181 18.73 10.36 -0.98
C CYS A 181 19.76 10.11 -2.07
N ASP A 182 20.89 9.50 -1.74
CA ASP A 182 22.02 9.42 -2.68
C ASP A 182 22.12 8.08 -3.45
N TYR A 183 21.07 7.26 -3.50
CA TYR A 183 21.13 6.02 -4.30
C TYR A 183 21.13 6.33 -5.82
N SER A 184 22.29 6.14 -6.46
CA SER A 184 22.52 6.47 -7.87
C SER A 184 22.18 5.34 -8.86
N GLY A 185 21.69 4.20 -8.37
CA GLY A 185 21.38 3.04 -9.21
C GLY A 185 19.95 3.06 -9.76
N ARG A 186 19.68 2.15 -10.70
CA ARG A 186 18.34 1.84 -11.18
C ARG A 186 17.53 1.17 -10.07
N LEU A 187 16.27 1.56 -9.99
CA LEU A 187 15.29 0.97 -9.10
C LEU A 187 14.27 0.19 -9.93
N LEU A 188 13.99 -1.05 -9.54
CA LEU A 188 12.94 -1.88 -10.14
C LEU A 188 11.88 -2.23 -9.10
N PRO A 189 10.59 -2.33 -9.48
CA PRO A 189 9.54 -2.70 -8.56
C PRO A 189 9.74 -4.14 -8.09
N LEU A 190 9.59 -4.39 -6.80
CA LEU A 190 9.43 -5.73 -6.24
C LEU A 190 7.97 -6.12 -6.40
N LEU A 191 7.67 -6.79 -7.51
CA LEU A 191 6.37 -7.35 -7.83
C LEU A 191 6.05 -8.47 -6.83
N ARG A 192 4.77 -8.60 -6.50
CA ARG A 192 4.25 -9.64 -5.61
C ARG A 192 3.09 -10.33 -6.29
N SER A 193 3.05 -11.65 -6.21
CA SER A 193 1.90 -12.43 -6.65
C SER A 193 1.63 -13.58 -5.67
N PHE A 194 0.37 -13.99 -5.57
CA PHE A 194 -0.07 -14.97 -4.57
C PHE A 194 -0.85 -16.13 -5.20
N ASN A 195 -0.58 -17.34 -4.74
CA ASN A 195 -1.34 -18.53 -5.14
C ASN A 195 -2.19 -19.06 -3.97
N ALA A 196 -3.51 -18.89 -4.07
CA ALA A 196 -4.46 -19.34 -3.06
C ALA A 196 -4.93 -20.80 -3.25
N ARG A 197 -4.30 -21.59 -4.14
CA ARG A 197 -4.73 -22.96 -4.40
C ARG A 197 -4.54 -23.82 -3.15
N LEU A 198 -5.54 -24.63 -2.83
CA LEU A 198 -5.49 -25.60 -1.72
C LEU A 198 -4.19 -26.43 -1.79
N GLY A 199 -3.34 -26.28 -0.77
CA GLY A 199 -2.06 -26.97 -0.64
C GLY A 199 -0.83 -26.29 -1.27
N VAL A 200 -0.97 -25.07 -1.82
CA VAL A 200 0.12 -24.31 -2.49
C VAL A 200 0.13 -22.84 -2.05
N SER A 201 -0.29 -22.52 -0.81
CA SER A 201 -0.27 -21.14 -0.30
C SER A 201 1.16 -20.59 -0.32
N ASP A 202 1.53 -19.84 -1.36
CA ASP A 202 2.89 -19.32 -1.60
C ASP A 202 2.77 -17.89 -2.13
N HIS A 203 3.51 -16.98 -1.51
CA HIS A 203 3.75 -15.64 -2.05
C HIS A 203 5.05 -15.64 -2.86
N PHE A 204 4.98 -15.11 -4.07
CA PHE A 204 6.11 -14.98 -4.97
C PHE A 204 6.49 -13.51 -5.15
N TYR A 205 7.80 -13.24 -5.20
CA TYR A 205 8.34 -11.88 -5.29
C TYR A 205 9.43 -11.81 -6.36
N THR A 206 9.32 -10.84 -7.27
CA THR A 206 10.27 -10.69 -8.37
C THR A 206 10.36 -9.26 -8.87
N THR A 207 11.53 -8.85 -9.34
CA THR A 207 11.75 -7.63 -10.13
C THR A 207 11.69 -7.88 -11.64
N ASP A 208 11.69 -9.16 -12.03
CA ASP A 208 11.63 -9.59 -13.42
C ASP A 208 10.17 -9.80 -13.85
N THR A 209 9.70 -8.92 -14.73
CA THR A 209 8.34 -8.91 -15.27
C THR A 209 8.04 -10.14 -16.13
N VAL A 210 9.04 -10.78 -16.74
CA VAL A 210 8.85 -12.01 -17.52
C VAL A 210 8.61 -13.20 -16.58
N THR A 211 9.37 -13.26 -15.48
CA THR A 211 9.15 -14.26 -14.43
C THR A 211 7.77 -14.05 -13.81
N ASP A 212 7.37 -12.82 -13.49
CA ASP A 212 6.06 -12.53 -12.92
C ASP A 212 4.92 -12.98 -13.84
N ALA A 213 4.96 -12.62 -15.12
CA ALA A 213 3.99 -13.07 -16.12
C ALA A 213 3.92 -14.61 -16.24
N THR A 214 5.04 -15.31 -16.04
CA THR A 214 5.09 -16.78 -16.03
C THR A 214 4.38 -17.34 -14.80
N MET A 215 4.55 -16.72 -13.63
CA MET A 215 3.84 -17.10 -12.40
C MET A 215 2.34 -16.85 -12.50
N THR A 216 1.94 -15.71 -13.08
CA THR A 216 0.53 -15.38 -13.37
C THR A 216 -0.10 -16.41 -14.30
N ALA A 217 0.61 -16.82 -15.37
CA ALA A 217 0.17 -17.92 -16.24
C ALA A 217 0.09 -19.27 -15.51
N GLY A 218 0.89 -19.45 -14.45
CA GLY A 218 0.88 -20.61 -13.55
C GLY A 218 -0.21 -20.59 -12.48
N GLY A 219 -1.07 -19.56 -12.45
CA GLY A 219 -2.22 -19.45 -11.54
C GLY A 219 -1.96 -18.61 -10.28
N TYR A 220 -0.87 -17.87 -10.23
CA TYR A 220 -0.70 -16.80 -9.24
C TYR A 220 -1.55 -15.59 -9.63
N LEU A 221 -2.04 -14.86 -8.64
CA LEU A 221 -2.74 -13.60 -8.80
C LEU A 221 -1.77 -12.47 -8.46
N GLU A 222 -1.58 -11.53 -9.39
CA GLU A 222 -0.77 -10.33 -9.16
C GLU A 222 -1.37 -9.47 -8.05
N GLU A 223 -0.50 -8.96 -7.20
CA GLU A 223 -0.79 -8.02 -6.12
C GLU A 223 0.01 -6.72 -6.34
N ASP A 224 -0.28 -5.69 -5.54
CA ASP A 224 0.44 -4.42 -5.64
C ASP A 224 1.94 -4.62 -5.34
N PRO A 225 2.85 -3.93 -6.07
CA PRO A 225 4.27 -3.98 -5.78
C PRO A 225 4.58 -3.56 -4.34
N VAL A 226 5.51 -4.27 -3.73
CA VAL A 226 5.87 -4.09 -2.32
C VAL A 226 6.74 -2.84 -2.12
N GLY A 227 7.34 -2.32 -3.18
CA GLY A 227 8.26 -1.20 -3.18
C GLY A 227 9.26 -1.38 -4.29
N TYR A 228 10.39 -0.68 -4.22
CA TYR A 228 11.44 -0.78 -5.23
C TYR A 228 12.75 -1.27 -4.60
N LEU A 229 13.45 -2.12 -5.35
CA LEU A 229 14.80 -2.60 -5.05
C LEU A 229 15.82 -1.90 -5.95
N GLY A 230 17.00 -1.64 -5.39
CA GLY A 230 18.17 -1.22 -6.14
C GLY A 230 18.77 -2.36 -6.95
N MET A 231 19.19 -2.09 -8.19
CA MET A 231 19.84 -3.10 -9.04
C MET A 231 21.37 -3.03 -9.01
N GLU A 232 21.94 -2.05 -8.31
CA GLU A 232 23.37 -1.78 -8.22
C GLU A 232 23.81 -1.76 -6.76
N GLY A 233 24.50 -2.82 -6.36
CA GLY A 233 25.02 -3.01 -5.01
C GLY A 233 25.96 -4.22 -4.97
N PRO A 234 26.46 -4.60 -3.78
CA PRO A 234 26.29 -3.93 -2.49
C PRO A 234 27.24 -2.72 -2.33
N SER A 235 28.25 -2.59 -3.19
CA SER A 235 29.20 -1.47 -3.15
C SER A 235 28.65 -0.28 -3.94
N ASN A 236 28.02 0.66 -3.24
CA ASN A 236 27.64 1.95 -3.78
C ASN A 236 28.31 3.07 -2.95
N SER A 237 29.09 3.94 -3.60
CA SER A 237 29.83 5.03 -2.92
C SER A 237 28.93 6.04 -2.21
N HIS A 238 27.66 6.05 -2.58
CA HIS A 238 26.63 6.95 -2.09
C HIS A 238 25.61 6.26 -1.17
N CYS A 239 25.67 4.94 -1.04
CA CYS A 239 24.83 4.19 -0.12
C CYS A 239 25.56 2.95 0.40
N THR A 240 26.21 3.05 1.56
CA THR A 240 27.10 1.98 2.05
C THR A 240 26.37 0.91 2.87
N CYS A 241 25.06 1.06 3.11
CA CYS A 241 24.24 0.08 3.85
C CYS A 241 23.42 -0.86 2.95
N LEU A 242 23.73 -0.93 1.65
CA LEU A 242 23.03 -1.84 0.77
C LEU A 242 23.35 -3.28 1.13
N ARG A 243 22.30 -4.08 1.29
CA ARG A 243 22.38 -5.53 1.41
C ARG A 243 21.54 -6.18 0.31
N PRO A 244 21.99 -7.32 -0.22
CA PRO A 244 21.19 -8.09 -1.19
C PRO A 244 19.92 -8.61 -0.52
N LEU A 245 18.84 -8.73 -1.29
CA LEU A 245 17.69 -9.58 -0.98
C LEU A 245 17.87 -10.87 -1.79
N PHE A 246 18.28 -11.93 -1.12
CA PHE A 246 18.45 -13.25 -1.71
C PHE A 246 17.10 -13.91 -1.92
N ARG A 247 16.91 -14.52 -3.09
CA ARG A 247 15.82 -15.43 -3.37
C ARG A 247 16.32 -16.87 -3.36
N LEU A 248 15.67 -17.69 -2.55
CA LEU A 248 15.94 -19.11 -2.45
C LEU A 248 14.67 -19.92 -2.73
N PHE A 249 14.83 -21.13 -3.25
CA PHE A 249 13.72 -22.02 -3.55
C PHE A 249 13.97 -23.42 -3.02
N HIS A 250 12.98 -24.01 -2.36
CA HIS A 250 13.04 -25.40 -1.91
C HIS A 250 12.24 -26.32 -2.85
N PRO A 251 12.88 -27.18 -3.66
CA PRO A 251 12.18 -27.94 -4.70
C PRO A 251 11.22 -29.03 -4.19
N VAL A 252 11.47 -29.59 -2.99
CA VAL A 252 10.62 -30.63 -2.41
C VAL A 252 9.30 -30.08 -1.86
N ILE A 253 9.35 -28.97 -1.11
CA ILE A 253 8.15 -28.35 -0.52
C ILE A 253 7.58 -27.22 -1.39
N ASN A 254 8.22 -26.92 -2.52
CA ASN A 254 7.82 -25.92 -3.50
C ASN A 254 7.51 -24.55 -2.86
N ASN A 255 8.48 -24.03 -2.10
CA ASN A 255 8.35 -22.77 -1.38
C ASN A 255 9.53 -21.84 -1.66
N HIS A 256 9.21 -20.56 -1.84
CA HIS A 256 10.21 -19.50 -1.96
C HIS A 256 10.52 -18.86 -0.61
N PHE A 257 11.79 -18.51 -0.44
CA PHE A 257 12.29 -17.86 0.76
C PHE A 257 13.15 -16.65 0.38
N TYR A 258 12.89 -15.52 1.04
CA TYR A 258 13.58 -14.27 0.77
C TYR A 258 14.28 -13.78 2.03
N THR A 259 15.56 -13.49 1.93
CA THR A 259 16.33 -12.99 3.07
C THR A 259 17.41 -12.06 2.62
N SER A 260 17.69 -11.07 3.44
CA SER A 260 18.81 -10.14 3.29
C SER A 260 19.94 -10.43 4.29
N ASN A 261 19.79 -11.52 5.05
CA ASN A 261 20.77 -11.99 6.02
C ASN A 261 21.59 -13.14 5.42
N GLU A 262 22.87 -12.91 5.19
CA GLU A 262 23.80 -13.91 4.61
C GLU A 262 23.92 -15.19 5.47
N THR A 263 23.85 -15.06 6.80
CA THR A 263 23.89 -16.22 7.70
C THR A 263 22.61 -17.04 7.60
N GLU A 264 21.46 -16.39 7.45
CA GLU A 264 20.18 -17.08 7.27
C GLU A 264 20.09 -17.73 5.88
N ARG A 265 20.62 -17.08 4.83
CA ARG A 265 20.79 -17.68 3.50
C ARG A 265 21.57 -18.98 3.58
N ALA A 266 22.76 -18.94 4.19
CA ALA A 266 23.60 -20.13 4.35
C ALA A 266 22.93 -21.22 5.19
N GLY A 267 22.19 -20.83 6.23
CA GLY A 267 21.39 -21.75 7.03
C GLY A 267 20.25 -22.42 6.24
N ALA A 268 19.53 -21.66 5.43
CA ALA A 268 18.47 -22.17 4.56
C ALA A 268 19.02 -23.12 3.49
N GLU A 269 20.20 -22.83 2.92
CA GLU A 269 20.87 -23.74 1.98
C GLU A 269 21.22 -25.08 2.66
N ALA A 270 21.67 -25.06 3.92
CA ALA A 270 21.90 -26.28 4.69
C ALA A 270 20.60 -27.08 4.99
N LEU A 271 19.44 -26.44 4.90
CA LEU A 271 18.11 -27.04 5.08
C LEU A 271 17.46 -27.48 3.76
N GLY A 272 18.17 -27.39 2.63
CA GLY A 272 17.70 -27.88 1.33
C GLY A 272 17.10 -26.82 0.41
N TYR A 273 17.09 -25.54 0.81
CA TYR A 273 16.82 -24.45 -0.12
C TYR A 273 17.99 -24.29 -1.11
N GLN A 274 17.68 -23.88 -2.33
CA GLN A 274 18.65 -23.57 -3.37
C GLN A 274 18.68 -22.07 -3.57
N PHE A 275 19.87 -21.46 -3.48
CA PHE A 275 20.05 -20.08 -3.86
C PHE A 275 19.80 -19.90 -5.37
N GLU A 276 18.82 -19.08 -5.72
CA GLU A 276 18.49 -18.83 -7.13
C GLU A 276 19.19 -17.58 -7.65
N ARG A 277 19.00 -16.44 -6.97
CA ARG A 277 19.60 -15.15 -7.34
C ARG A 277 19.50 -14.12 -6.22
N ILE A 278 20.25 -13.03 -6.38
CA ILE A 278 19.95 -11.77 -5.70
C ILE A 278 18.79 -11.12 -6.46
N GLU A 279 17.65 -10.94 -5.80
CA GLU A 279 16.48 -10.31 -6.39
C GLU A 279 16.68 -8.80 -6.58
N GLY A 280 17.47 -8.19 -5.69
CA GLY A 280 17.93 -6.81 -5.76
C GLY A 280 18.63 -6.42 -4.47
N TYR A 281 18.84 -5.12 -4.26
CA TYR A 281 19.48 -4.56 -3.07
C TYR A 281 18.51 -3.63 -2.34
N CYS A 282 18.54 -3.68 -1.02
CA CYS A 282 17.76 -2.82 -0.13
C CYS A 282 18.64 -2.27 0.99
N ALA A 283 18.23 -1.16 1.61
CA ALA A 283 19.01 -0.55 2.67
C ALA A 283 18.87 -1.33 3.99
N ALA A 284 19.96 -1.50 4.72
CA ALA A 284 19.95 -2.20 6.01
C ALA A 284 19.21 -1.43 7.11
N GLU A 285 19.23 -0.11 7.01
CA GLU A 285 18.56 0.85 7.89
C GLU A 285 17.88 1.94 7.03
N PRO A 286 16.98 2.76 7.58
CA PRO A 286 16.31 3.82 6.81
C PRO A 286 17.34 4.86 6.34
N ALA A 287 17.71 4.81 5.06
CA ALA A 287 18.79 5.61 4.46
C ALA A 287 18.68 5.64 2.93
N CYS A 288 19.45 6.50 2.26
CA CYS A 288 19.59 6.53 0.79
C CYS A 288 18.28 6.73 0.00
N GLY A 289 17.22 7.24 0.64
CA GLY A 289 15.87 7.33 0.04
C GLY A 289 15.00 6.09 0.23
N ALA A 290 15.54 5.02 0.82
CA ALA A 290 14.82 3.82 1.20
C ALA A 290 14.33 3.93 2.66
N TYR A 291 13.04 4.22 2.83
CA TYR A 291 12.43 4.42 4.15
C TYR A 291 11.25 3.49 4.43
N MET A 292 10.82 2.70 3.45
CA MET A 292 9.70 1.78 3.64
C MET A 292 10.20 0.46 4.25
N PRO A 293 9.83 0.10 5.49
CA PRO A 293 10.27 -1.14 6.10
C PRO A 293 9.59 -2.34 5.45
N LEU A 294 10.36 -3.22 4.81
CA LEU A 294 9.90 -4.52 4.34
C LEU A 294 9.72 -5.45 5.54
N SER A 295 8.52 -5.51 6.10
CA SER A 295 8.19 -6.35 7.25
C SER A 295 7.99 -7.80 6.80
N ARG A 296 8.67 -8.73 7.46
CA ARG A 296 8.58 -10.17 7.23
C ARG A 296 7.73 -10.83 8.30
N PHE A 297 6.77 -11.64 7.86
CA PHE A 297 5.89 -12.43 8.68
C PHE A 297 5.97 -13.90 8.27
N PHE A 298 5.73 -14.78 9.22
CA PHE A 298 5.67 -16.22 8.97
C PHE A 298 4.38 -16.81 9.54
N SER A 299 3.71 -17.65 8.75
CA SER A 299 2.58 -18.45 9.22
C SER A 299 3.00 -19.92 9.31
N PRO A 300 3.12 -20.48 10.53
CA PRO A 300 3.42 -21.91 10.70
C PRO A 300 2.34 -22.83 10.12
N LEU A 301 1.09 -22.36 10.07
CA LEU A 301 -0.05 -23.13 9.54
C LEU A 301 -0.06 -23.17 8.02
N ALA A 302 0.23 -22.04 7.37
CA ALA A 302 0.36 -21.98 5.91
C ALA A 302 1.74 -22.45 5.43
N SER A 303 2.72 -22.51 6.34
CA SER A 303 4.14 -22.73 6.04
C SER A 303 4.69 -21.72 5.02
N ASP A 304 4.24 -20.47 5.14
CA ASP A 304 4.46 -19.40 4.16
C ASP A 304 5.02 -18.13 4.82
N HIS A 305 5.86 -17.41 4.07
CA HIS A 305 6.41 -16.12 4.47
C HIS A 305 5.78 -15.00 3.66
N LEU A 306 5.36 -13.94 4.34
CA LEU A 306 4.80 -12.75 3.72
C LEU A 306 5.68 -11.53 4.01
N TYR A 307 6.02 -10.82 2.94
CA TYR A 307 6.84 -9.60 2.95
C TYR A 307 5.99 -8.42 2.50
N THR A 308 5.90 -7.38 3.32
CA THR A 308 5.08 -6.20 3.01
C THR A 308 5.67 -4.92 3.56
N THR A 309 5.48 -3.82 2.83
CA THR A 309 5.71 -2.45 3.31
C THR A 309 4.41 -1.73 3.68
N ALA A 310 3.25 -2.36 3.44
CA ALA A 310 1.95 -1.75 3.69
C ALA A 310 1.63 -1.77 5.18
N VAL A 311 1.54 -0.59 5.81
CA VAL A 311 1.23 -0.50 7.24
C VAL A 311 -0.15 -1.07 7.57
N GLU A 312 -1.08 -1.02 6.61
CA GLU A 312 -2.41 -1.62 6.72
C GLU A 312 -2.30 -3.15 6.86
N GLU A 313 -1.54 -3.77 5.97
CA GLU A 313 -1.31 -5.22 5.97
C GLU A 313 -0.53 -5.64 7.21
N VAL A 314 0.49 -4.88 7.62
CA VAL A 314 1.23 -5.10 8.88
C VAL A 314 0.28 -5.08 10.08
N THR A 315 -0.70 -4.18 10.11
CA THR A 315 -1.67 -4.07 11.21
C THR A 315 -2.56 -5.31 11.26
N VAL A 316 -3.09 -5.75 10.11
CA VAL A 316 -3.91 -6.96 10.01
C VAL A 316 -3.10 -8.21 10.37
N LEU A 317 -1.88 -8.35 9.84
CA LEU A 317 -1.03 -9.51 10.08
C LEU A 317 -0.58 -9.63 11.53
N LYS A 318 -0.45 -8.52 12.26
CA LYS A 318 -0.18 -8.53 13.71
C LYS A 318 -1.37 -8.95 14.57
N SER A 319 -2.59 -9.01 14.01
CA SER A 319 -3.75 -9.52 14.75
C SER A 319 -3.65 -11.04 14.94
N ILE A 320 -4.12 -11.55 16.08
CA ILE A 320 -4.09 -12.99 16.41
C ILE A 320 -4.86 -13.83 15.38
N LEU A 321 -5.86 -13.24 14.71
CA LEU A 321 -6.73 -13.92 13.76
C LEU A 321 -6.08 -14.18 12.39
N SER A 322 -4.94 -13.53 12.09
CA SER A 322 -4.25 -13.68 10.80
C SER A 322 -3.54 -15.04 10.65
N GLY A 323 -3.12 -15.65 11.77
CA GLY A 323 -2.24 -16.81 11.78
C GLY A 323 -0.77 -16.51 11.43
N TYR A 324 -0.41 -15.25 11.19
CA TYR A 324 0.95 -14.80 10.92
C TYR A 324 1.62 -14.22 12.17
N GLY A 325 2.89 -14.56 12.38
CA GLY A 325 3.76 -13.96 13.38
C GLY A 325 4.72 -12.97 12.72
N PHE A 326 4.83 -11.75 13.27
CA PHE A 326 5.88 -10.81 12.87
C PHE A 326 7.26 -11.37 13.25
N GLU A 327 8.16 -11.48 12.29
CA GLU A 327 9.52 -11.95 12.55
C GLU A 327 10.49 -10.77 12.70
N ARG A 328 10.58 -9.90 11.70
CA ARG A 328 11.49 -8.74 11.68
C ARG A 328 11.17 -7.78 10.53
N VAL A 329 11.83 -6.62 10.57
CA VAL A 329 12.03 -5.81 9.35
C VAL A 329 13.17 -6.44 8.56
N GLU A 330 12.86 -6.93 7.37
CA GLU A 330 13.81 -7.58 6.49
C GLU A 330 14.83 -6.58 5.99
N CYS A 331 14.41 -5.46 5.40
CA CYS A 331 15.23 -4.33 4.98
C CYS A 331 14.34 -3.12 4.63
N TYR A 332 14.93 -2.05 4.09
CA TYR A 332 14.19 -0.85 3.69
C TYR A 332 14.18 -0.69 2.17
N LEU A 333 13.00 -0.43 1.60
CA LEU A 333 12.76 -0.26 0.17
C LEU A 333 12.53 1.21 -0.20
N TRP A 334 12.77 1.55 -1.47
CA TRP A 334 12.39 2.84 -2.03
C TRP A 334 10.90 2.84 -2.38
N GLN A 335 10.26 3.98 -2.19
CA GLN A 335 8.85 4.17 -2.52
C GLN A 335 8.62 4.36 -4.03
N TYR A 336 9.63 4.84 -4.75
CA TYR A 336 9.52 5.24 -6.16
C TYR A 336 10.63 4.61 -6.99
N GLU A 337 10.43 4.60 -8.30
CA GLU A 337 11.43 4.20 -9.30
C GLU A 337 12.65 5.15 -9.40
N SER A 338 12.67 6.23 -8.64
CA SER A 338 13.82 7.14 -8.53
C SER A 338 14.06 7.55 -7.07
N ALA A 339 15.30 7.39 -6.62
CA ALA A 339 15.69 7.70 -5.24
C ALA A 339 15.56 9.18 -4.89
N ASN A 340 15.73 10.07 -5.88
CA ASN A 340 15.66 11.52 -5.71
C ASN A 340 14.22 12.03 -5.48
N ARG A 341 13.19 11.34 -6.00
CA ARG A 341 11.78 11.77 -5.85
C ARG A 341 11.31 11.76 -4.40
N ALA A 342 11.86 10.88 -3.55
CA ALA A 342 11.55 10.85 -2.13
C ALA A 342 12.08 12.10 -1.36
N CYS A 343 12.82 12.98 -2.02
CA CYS A 343 13.75 13.91 -1.38
C CYS A 343 13.62 15.35 -1.83
N GLU A 344 13.04 15.59 -2.99
CA GLU A 344 12.58 16.93 -3.40
C GLU A 344 11.54 17.50 -2.42
N THR A 345 10.91 16.65 -1.60
CA THR A 345 9.99 17.00 -0.50
C THR A 345 10.68 17.30 0.85
N LEU A 346 12.01 17.15 0.95
CA LEU A 346 12.80 17.33 2.19
C LEU A 346 13.67 18.59 2.21
N LEU A 347 13.84 19.27 1.07
CA LEU A 347 14.69 20.46 0.93
C LEU A 347 13.93 21.79 1.00
N HIS A 348 12.63 21.77 1.29
CA HIS A 348 11.77 22.96 1.38
C HIS A 348 10.89 23.00 2.62
#